data_AF-X0QDY3-F1
#
_entry.id   AF-X0QDY3-F1
#
_cell.length_a   1.000
_cell.length_b   1.000
_cell.length_c   1.000
_cell.angle_alpha   90.00
_cell.angle_beta   90.00
_cell.angle_gamma   90.00
#
_symmetry.space_group_name_H-M   'P 1'
#
loop_
_entity.id
_entity.type
_entity.pdbx_description
1 polymer ?
#
loop_
_entity_poly.entity_id
_entity_poly.type
_entity_poly.pdbx_seq_one_letter_code
_entity_poly.pdbx_strand_id
1 'polypeptide(L)'
;MSASIEWAKAPDFAGQPARLEAIHAQTLADKANYLDDGMNEVECRTCGTCVLVRKNSLKHTSVQWTDDPAKTCPTFRDAVGEGQSTALREGCPRLWDSINHAVMEGFIDVRDRVE
;
A
#
# COMPACT_ATOMS: atom_id res chain seq x y z
N MET A 1 36.59 21.79 18.25
CA MET A 1 35.73 20.63 18.58
C MET A 1 34.97 20.28 17.32
N SER A 2 35.48 19.30 16.57
CA SER A 2 34.90 18.90 15.29
C SER A 2 33.63 18.11 15.55
N ALA A 3 32.49 18.62 15.09
CA ALA A 3 31.28 17.83 15.03
C ALA A 3 31.49 16.77 13.93
N SER A 4 31.57 15.51 14.33
CA SER A 4 31.54 14.39 13.39
C SER A 4 30.20 14.42 12.64
N ILE A 5 30.25 14.42 11.31
CA ILE A 5 29.07 14.28 10.47
C ILE A 5 28.81 12.78 10.34
N GLU A 6 27.94 12.24 11.17
CA GLU A 6 27.43 10.87 11.01
C GLU A 6 26.58 10.84 9.74
N TRP A 7 26.88 9.92 8.83
CA TRP A 7 26.14 9.80 7.59
C TRP A 7 24.69 9.42 7.89
N ALA A 8 23.76 10.26 7.44
CA ALA A 8 22.34 9.99 7.45
C ALA A 8 21.77 10.20 6.04
N LYS A 9 20.81 9.36 5.64
CA LYS A 9 20.12 9.48 4.33
C LYS A 9 19.35 10.82 4.22
N ALA A 10 18.98 11.41 5.35
CA ALA A 10 18.39 12.74 5.46
C ALA A 10 18.90 13.45 6.73
N PRO A 11 18.96 14.80 6.76
CA PRO A 11 19.31 15.55 7.96
C PRO A 11 18.32 15.28 9.11
N ASP A 12 18.82 15.22 10.34
CA ASP A 12 18.00 14.96 11.55
C ASP A 12 17.27 16.20 12.09
N PHE A 13 17.61 17.40 11.60
CA PHE A 13 17.10 18.70 12.04
C PHE A 13 17.07 18.90 13.57
N ALA A 14 17.92 18.21 14.35
CA ALA A 14 17.85 18.18 15.81
C ALA A 14 17.95 19.57 16.47
N GLY A 15 18.64 20.52 15.83
CA GLY A 15 18.75 21.92 16.30
C GLY A 15 17.60 22.85 15.87
N GLN A 16 16.55 22.35 15.21
CA GLN A 16 15.45 23.14 14.63
C GLN A 16 14.08 22.51 14.99
N PRO A 17 13.61 22.62 16.24
CA PRO A 17 12.42 21.91 16.72
C PRO A 17 11.14 22.27 15.95
N ALA A 18 10.94 23.55 15.59
CA ALA A 18 9.78 23.97 14.79
C ALA A 18 9.79 23.34 13.39
N ARG A 19 10.97 23.14 12.79
CA ARG A 19 11.11 22.50 11.48
C ARG A 19 10.83 21.00 11.57
N LEU A 20 11.33 20.35 12.61
CA LEU A 20 11.05 18.95 12.91
C LEU A 20 9.54 18.68 13.04
N GLU A 21 8.84 19.52 13.81
CA GLU A 21 7.40 19.43 13.98
C GLU A 21 6.65 19.60 12.66
N ALA A 22 7.04 20.59 11.84
CA ALA A 22 6.45 20.80 10.53
C ALA A 22 6.65 19.60 9.57
N ILE A 23 7.85 19.00 9.56
CA ILE A 23 8.13 17.81 8.75
C ILE A 23 7.30 16.62 9.22
N HIS A 24 7.17 16.42 10.54
CA HIS A 24 6.34 15.36 11.09
C HIS A 24 4.87 15.54 10.71
N ALA A 25 4.34 16.75 10.86
CA ALA A 25 2.98 17.09 10.45
C ALA A 25 2.74 16.83 8.96
N GLN A 26 3.69 17.22 8.10
CA GLN A 26 3.63 16.95 6.66
C GLN A 26 3.68 15.46 6.35
N THR A 27 4.53 14.69 7.04
CA THR A 27 4.63 13.23 6.85
C THR A 27 3.32 12.54 7.21
N LEU A 28 2.64 12.98 8.27
CA LEU A 28 1.33 12.45 8.64
C LEU A 28 0.26 12.79 7.60
N ALA A 29 0.27 14.03 7.08
CA ALA A 29 -0.64 14.44 6.01
C ALA A 29 -0.42 13.66 4.71
N ASP A 30 0.85 13.45 4.33
CA ASP A 30 1.22 12.64 3.17
C ASP A 30 0.81 11.19 3.35
N LYS A 31 1.02 10.61 4.54
CA LYS A 31 0.55 9.26 4.86
C LYS A 31 -0.96 9.13 4.65
N ALA A 32 -1.74 10.04 5.24
CA ALA A 32 -3.19 10.03 5.10
C ALA A 32 -3.60 10.08 3.62
N ASN A 33 -3.07 11.04 2.87
CA ASN A 33 -3.39 11.23 1.45
C ASN A 33 -3.00 10.02 0.57
N TYR A 34 -1.78 9.50 0.76
CA TYR A 34 -1.24 8.49 -0.15
C TYR A 34 -1.55 7.05 0.26
N LEU A 35 -1.65 6.75 1.56
CA LEU A 35 -1.80 5.38 2.06
C LEU A 35 -3.18 5.10 2.64
N ASP A 36 -3.87 6.07 3.22
CA ASP A 36 -5.10 5.78 3.96
C ASP A 36 -6.37 6.20 3.19
N ASP A 37 -6.36 7.38 2.56
CA ASP A 37 -7.54 7.98 1.94
C ASP A 37 -8.01 7.24 0.69
N GLY A 38 -9.28 6.83 0.67
CA GLY A 38 -9.90 6.17 -0.48
C GLY A 38 -9.61 4.70 -0.63
N MET A 39 -9.07 4.08 0.41
CA MET A 39 -8.94 2.64 0.49
C MET A 39 -10.31 2.02 0.81
N ASN A 40 -10.70 1.01 0.05
CA ASN A 40 -11.93 0.24 0.24
C ASN A 40 -11.57 -1.22 0.53
N GLU A 41 -12.28 -1.86 1.46
CA GLU A 41 -12.08 -3.27 1.74
C GLU A 41 -12.60 -4.14 0.58
N VAL A 42 -11.80 -5.13 0.20
CA VAL A 42 -12.16 -6.13 -0.80
C VAL A 42 -11.80 -7.51 -0.29
N GLU A 43 -12.80 -8.37 -0.21
CA GLU A 43 -12.61 -9.79 0.05
C GLU A 43 -12.43 -10.54 -1.27
N CYS A 44 -11.37 -11.35 -1.37
CA CYS A 44 -11.20 -12.27 -2.50
C CYS A 44 -12.30 -13.33 -2.46
N ARG A 45 -13.20 -13.32 -3.45
CA ARG A 45 -14.36 -14.22 -3.52
C ARG A 45 -14.01 -15.70 -3.65
N THR A 46 -12.75 -16.05 -3.89
CA THR A 46 -12.31 -17.45 -3.96
C THR A 46 -11.58 -17.94 -2.72
N CYS A 47 -10.78 -17.10 -2.04
CA CYS A 47 -9.99 -17.55 -0.89
C CYS A 47 -10.27 -16.78 0.41
N GLY A 48 -11.17 -15.80 0.40
CA GLY A 48 -11.58 -15.04 1.58
C GLY A 48 -10.53 -14.08 2.12
N THR A 49 -9.42 -13.86 1.40
CA THR A 49 -8.41 -12.89 1.85
C THR A 49 -8.95 -11.48 1.70
N CYS A 50 -8.96 -10.72 2.79
CA CYS A 50 -9.29 -9.30 2.78
C CYS A 50 -8.06 -8.45 2.49
N VAL A 51 -8.23 -7.43 1.65
CA VAL A 51 -7.22 -6.41 1.35
C VAL A 51 -7.90 -5.05 1.30
N LEU A 52 -7.09 -3.99 1.38
CA LEU A 52 -7.55 -2.63 1.10
C LEU A 52 -7.14 -2.26 -0.33
N VAL A 53 -8.07 -1.66 -1.08
CA VAL A 53 -7.87 -1.33 -2.50
C VAL A 53 -8.31 0.10 -2.80
N ARG A 54 -7.48 0.80 -3.57
CA ARG A 54 -7.81 2.11 -4.15
C ARG A 54 -7.52 2.11 -5.65
N LYS A 55 -8.50 2.54 -6.44
CA LYS A 55 -8.33 2.72 -7.88
C LYS A 55 -7.99 4.18 -8.17
N ASN A 56 -6.69 4.45 -8.40
CA ASN A 56 -6.17 5.80 -8.66
C ASN A 56 -6.34 6.25 -10.12
N SER A 57 -6.64 5.32 -11.02
CA SER A 57 -7.08 5.52 -12.39
C SER A 57 -7.51 4.18 -12.97
N LEU A 58 -8.06 4.13 -14.19
CA LEU A 58 -8.40 2.87 -14.86
C LEU A 58 -7.22 1.89 -14.93
N LYS A 59 -5.98 2.39 -15.06
CA LYS A 59 -4.77 1.57 -15.19
C LYS A 59 -3.96 1.43 -13.89
N HIS A 60 -4.25 2.23 -12.86
CA HIS A 60 -3.48 2.25 -11.63
C HIS A 60 -4.33 1.85 -10.42
N THR A 61 -3.98 0.72 -9.80
CA THR A 61 -4.58 0.22 -8.57
C THR A 61 -3.52 0.13 -7.48
N SER A 62 -3.80 0.72 -6.31
CA SER A 62 -3.06 0.46 -5.08
C SER A 62 -3.75 -0.66 -4.32
N VAL A 63 -3.00 -1.68 -3.93
CA VAL A 63 -3.48 -2.80 -3.09
C VAL A 63 -2.61 -2.86 -1.85
N GLN A 64 -3.24 -2.87 -0.69
CA GLN A 64 -2.57 -3.02 0.60
C GLN A 64 -3.05 -4.30 1.27
N TRP A 65 -2.08 -5.16 1.58
CA TRP A 65 -2.31 -6.38 2.31
C TRP A 65 -2.30 -6.07 3.80
N THR A 66 -3.39 -6.36 4.50
CA THR A 66 -3.52 -6.16 5.95
C THR A 66 -2.89 -7.30 6.75
N ASP A 67 -2.79 -8.48 6.13
CA ASP A 67 -2.23 -9.70 6.71
C ASP A 67 -1.16 -10.29 5.80
N ASP A 68 -0.34 -11.18 6.36
CA ASP A 68 0.69 -11.91 5.62
C ASP A 68 0.07 -12.76 4.48
N PRO A 69 0.33 -12.41 3.20
CA PRO A 69 -0.26 -13.11 2.06
C PRO A 69 0.06 -14.61 2.04
N ALA A 70 1.24 -15.01 2.53
CA ALA A 70 1.65 -16.42 2.55
C ALA A 70 0.79 -17.28 3.49
N LYS A 71 0.14 -16.65 4.48
CA LYS A 71 -0.73 -17.34 5.43
C LYS A 71 -2.19 -17.34 4.97
N THR A 72 -2.64 -16.28 4.32
CA THR A 72 -4.05 -16.05 4.02
C THR A 72 -4.45 -16.38 2.59
N CYS A 73 -3.52 -16.39 1.64
CA CYS A 73 -3.81 -16.62 0.22
C CYS A 73 -3.12 -17.90 -0.30
N PRO A 74 -3.87 -18.90 -0.81
CA PRO A 74 -3.30 -20.10 -1.40
C PRO A 74 -2.28 -19.83 -2.50
N THR A 75 -2.55 -18.84 -3.35
CA THR A 75 -1.64 -18.44 -4.42
C THR A 75 -0.26 -18.12 -3.84
N PHE A 76 -0.17 -17.25 -2.85
CA PHE A 76 1.11 -16.88 -2.24
C PHE A 76 1.74 -18.01 -1.42
N ARG A 77 0.93 -18.79 -0.70
CA ARG A 77 1.42 -19.96 0.03
C ARG A 77 2.11 -20.97 -0.90
N ASP A 78 1.49 -21.27 -2.03
CA ASP A 78 2.04 -22.23 -3.00
C ASP A 78 3.36 -21.69 -3.59
N ALA A 79 3.44 -20.38 -3.86
CA ALA A 79 4.68 -19.71 -4.29
C ALA A 79 5.83 -19.91 -3.32
N VAL A 80 5.56 -19.70 -2.03
CA VAL A 80 6.56 -19.85 -0.97
C VAL A 80 6.98 -21.31 -0.84
N GLY A 81 6.03 -22.25 -1.01
CA GLY A 81 6.33 -23.69 -1.06
C GLY A 81 7.25 -24.07 -2.22
N GLU A 82 7.16 -23.36 -3.35
CA GLU A 82 8.06 -23.49 -4.51
C GLU A 82 9.39 -22.73 -4.35
N GLY A 83 9.62 -22.10 -3.19
CA GLY A 83 10.83 -21.32 -2.89
C GLY A 83 10.81 -19.89 -3.44
N GLN A 84 9.67 -19.41 -3.93
CA GLN A 84 9.52 -18.03 -4.42
C GLN A 84 9.20 -17.07 -3.26
N SER A 85 9.75 -15.85 -3.34
CA SER A 85 9.36 -14.77 -2.42
C SER A 85 8.00 -14.20 -2.80
N THR A 86 7.15 -13.91 -1.81
CA THR A 86 5.88 -13.20 -2.01
C THR A 86 6.08 -11.84 -2.67
N ALA A 87 7.20 -11.17 -2.41
CA ALA A 87 7.53 -9.86 -2.97
C ALA A 87 7.79 -9.87 -4.49
N LEU A 88 8.12 -11.02 -5.07
CA LEU A 88 8.40 -11.16 -6.50
C LEU A 88 7.15 -11.51 -7.32
N ARG A 89 6.00 -11.71 -6.68
CA ARG A 89 4.75 -12.01 -7.36
C ARG A 89 3.95 -10.75 -7.62
N GLU A 90 3.40 -10.65 -8.83
CA GLU A 90 2.55 -9.53 -9.24
C GLU A 90 1.22 -9.45 -8.49
N GLY A 91 0.77 -10.56 -7.88
CA GLY A 91 -0.45 -10.60 -7.08
C GLY A 91 -1.15 -11.97 -7.10
N CYS A 92 -2.38 -12.00 -6.59
CA CYS A 92 -3.28 -13.14 -6.75
C CYS A 92 -4.26 -12.86 -7.92
N PRO A 93 -4.26 -13.65 -9.00
CA PRO A 93 -5.18 -13.43 -10.13
C PRO A 93 -6.66 -13.44 -9.73
N ARG A 94 -7.04 -14.31 -8.77
CA ARG A 94 -8.41 -14.41 -8.26
C ARG A 94 -8.84 -13.18 -7.45
N LEU A 95 -7.89 -12.55 -6.76
CA LEU A 95 -8.12 -11.28 -6.09
C LEU A 95 -8.32 -10.18 -7.13
N TRP A 96 -7.53 -10.17 -8.21
CA TRP A 96 -7.71 -9.23 -9.32
C TRP A 96 -9.11 -9.32 -9.93
N ASP A 97 -9.64 -10.52 -10.14
CA ASP A 97 -11.03 -10.70 -10.63
C ASP A 97 -12.07 -10.16 -9.64
N SER A 98 -11.82 -10.29 -8.34
CA SER A 98 -12.70 -9.74 -7.30
C SER A 98 -12.65 -8.20 -7.27
N ILE A 99 -11.46 -7.62 -7.40
CA ILE A 99 -11.27 -6.16 -7.50
C ILE A 99 -11.94 -5.61 -8.76
N ASN A 100 -11.73 -6.23 -9.92
CA ASN A 100 -12.31 -5.78 -11.19
C ASN A 100 -13.83 -5.81 -11.13
N HIS A 101 -14.42 -6.84 -10.53
CA HIS A 101 -15.86 -6.87 -10.31
C HIS A 101 -16.32 -5.77 -9.37
N ALA A 102 -15.63 -5.56 -8.24
CA ALA A 102 -15.99 -4.48 -7.31
C ALA A 102 -15.95 -3.09 -8.00
N VAL A 103 -15.02 -2.87 -8.91
CA VAL A 103 -14.98 -1.65 -9.75
C VAL A 103 -16.16 -1.61 -10.73
N MET A 104 -16.44 -2.71 -11.46
CA MET A 104 -17.52 -2.73 -12.45
C MET A 104 -18.91 -2.56 -11.83
N GLU A 105 -19.13 -3.10 -10.64
CA GLU A 105 -20.38 -2.93 -9.88
C GLU A 105 -20.46 -1.56 -9.17
N GLY A 106 -19.40 -0.76 -9.21
CA GLY A 106 -19.35 0.56 -8.57
C GLY A 106 -19.14 0.55 -7.06
N PHE A 107 -18.75 -0.58 -6.47
CA PHE A 107 -18.34 -0.65 -5.07
C PHE A 107 -17.00 0.03 -4.80
N ILE A 108 -16.13 0.11 -5.82
CA ILE A 108 -14.88 0.86 -5.77
C ILE A 108 -14.91 1.91 -6.87
N ASP A 109 -14.88 3.18 -6.46
CA ASP A 109 -14.81 4.29 -7.40
C ASP A 109 -13.42 4.42 -8.04
N VAL A 110 -13.42 4.80 -9.32
CA VAL A 110 -12.19 5.10 -10.06
C VAL A 110 -11.91 6.58 -9.89
N ARG A 111 -10.89 6.90 -9.09
CA ARG A 111 -10.41 8.27 -8.93
C ARG A 111 -9.72 8.70 -10.22
N ASP A 112 -10.45 9.18 -11.22
CA ASP A 112 -9.81 9.93 -12.28
C ASP A 112 -9.52 11.33 -11.72
N ARG A 113 -8.24 11.69 -11.66
CA ARG A 113 -7.87 13.02 -11.18
C ARG A 113 -8.24 13.98 -12.30
N VAL A 114 -9.46 14.51 -12.27
CA VAL A 114 -9.80 15.70 -13.05
C VAL A 114 -9.03 16.84 -12.41
N GLU A 115 -7.88 17.17 -12.99
CA GLU A 115 -7.22 18.46 -12.76
C GLU A 115 -8.09 19.60 -13.31
#